data_AF-H8GK85-F1
#
_entry.id   AF-H8GK85-F1
#
_cell.length_a   1.000
_cell.length_b   1.000
_cell.length_c   1.000
_cell.angle_alpha   90.00
_cell.angle_beta   90.00
_cell.angle_gamma   90.00
#
_symmetry.space_group_name_H-M   'P 1'
#
loop_
_entity.id
_entity.type
_entity.pdbx_description
1 polymer ?
#
loop_
_entity_poly.entity_id
_entity_poly.type
_entity_poly.pdbx_seq_one_letter_code
_entity_poly.pdbx_strand_id
1 'polypeptide(L)' 'MYTLYKINSDDLNENFIAAIKAQFPHQTIEIAISEVTQVAQDETAYLLSNPENKERLLAAIEQIESNRLIDIDLEKL' A
#
# COMPACT_ATOMS: atom_id res chain seq x y z
N MET A 1 -3.96 -15.22 13.41
CA MET A 1 -4.45 -14.62 12.15
C MET A 1 -4.30 -13.12 12.28
N TYR A 2 -3.64 -12.45 11.33
CA TYR A 2 -3.44 -10.99 11.35
C TYR A 2 -4.42 -10.36 10.36
N THR A 3 -5.31 -9.50 10.85
CA THR A 3 -6.33 -8.82 10.02
C THR A 3 -6.12 -7.33 10.13
N LEU A 4 -5.93 -6.66 8.98
CA LEU A 4 -5.72 -5.22 8.91
C LEU A 4 -6.95 -4.55 8.31
N TYR A 5 -7.52 -3.59 9.05
CA TYR A 5 -8.65 -2.78 8.60
C TYR A 5 -8.17 -1.36 8.30
N LYS A 6 -8.43 -0.88 7.08
CA LYS A 6 -8.22 0.52 6.68
C LYS A 6 -9.59 1.16 6.50
N ILE A 7 -9.99 2.01 7.44
CA ILE A 7 -11.31 2.64 7.49
C ILE A 7 -11.18 4.13 7.74
N ASN A 8 -12.19 4.92 7.37
CA ASN A 8 -12.29 6.31 7.81
C ASN A 8 -12.63 6.33 9.32
N SER A 9 -12.21 7.36 10.04
CA SER A 9 -12.58 7.54 11.45
C SER A 9 -14.09 7.61 11.66
N ASP A 10 -14.83 8.15 10.70
CA ASP A 10 -16.29 8.30 10.76
C ASP A 10 -17.01 6.94 10.67
N ASP A 11 -16.34 5.94 10.09
CA ASP A 11 -16.85 4.57 9.97
C ASP A 11 -16.57 3.73 11.24
N LEU A 12 -15.75 4.25 12.16
CA LEU A 12 -15.49 3.61 13.45
C LEU A 12 -16.69 3.80 14.40
N ASN A 13 -17.72 2.99 14.19
CA ASN A 13 -18.97 3.04 14.96
C ASN A 13 -19.26 1.74 15.72
N GLU A 14 -20.35 1.74 16.49
CA GLU A 14 -20.75 0.60 17.32
C GLU A 14 -20.99 -0.69 16.52
N ASN A 15 -21.48 -0.58 15.28
CA ASN A 15 -21.70 -1.74 14.42
C ASN A 15 -20.36 -2.39 14.02
N PHE A 16 -19.34 -1.57 13.73
CA PHE A 16 -17.99 -2.08 13.46
C PHE A 16 -17.41 -2.81 14.69
N ILE A 17 -17.55 -2.22 15.88
CA ILE A 17 -17.11 -2.86 17.12
C ILE A 17 -17.85 -4.18 17.37
N ALA A 18 -19.15 -4.24 17.09
CA ALA A 18 -19.94 -5.47 17.21
C ALA A 18 -19.45 -6.56 16.25
N ALA A 19 -19.11 -6.19 15.01
CA ALA A 19 -18.56 -7.12 14.01
C ALA A 19 -17.22 -7.72 14.46
N ILE A 20 -16.30 -6.89 14.99
CA ILE A 20 -15.01 -7.37 15.52
C ILE A 20 -15.22 -8.37 16.67
N LYS A 21 -16.13 -8.07 17.60
CA LYS A 21 -16.44 -8.99 18.72
C LYS A 21 -17.03 -10.32 18.25
N ALA A 22 -17.89 -10.28 17.23
CA ALA A 22 -18.48 -11.48 16.64
C ALA A 22 -17.45 -12.34 15.91
N GLN A 23 -16.46 -11.73 15.27
CA GLN A 23 -15.39 -12.42 14.55
C GLN A 23 -14.34 -13.06 15.47
N PHE A 24 -14.08 -12.45 16.63
CA PHE A 24 -13.08 -12.92 17.60
C PHE A 24 -13.69 -13.22 18.98
N PRO A 25 -14.64 -14.17 19.08
CA PRO A 25 -15.32 -14.45 20.35
C PRO A 25 -14.34 -15.04 21.37
N HIS A 26 -14.39 -14.52 22.60
CA HIS A 26 -13.57 -14.98 23.74
C HIS A 26 -12.04 -14.95 23.52
N GLN A 27 -11.56 -14.14 22.59
CA GLN A 27 -10.14 -14.00 22.30
C GLN A 27 -9.62 -12.65 22.82
N THR A 28 -8.39 -12.64 23.31
CA THR A 28 -7.66 -11.39 23.56
C THR A 28 -7.20 -10.83 22.21
N ILE A 29 -7.63 -9.62 21.89
CA ILE A 29 -7.25 -8.92 20.65
C ILE A 29 -6.46 -7.66 20.99
N GLU A 30 -5.54 -7.29 20.10
CA GLU A 30 -4.81 -6.03 20.13
C GLU A 30 -5.34 -5.12 19.02
N ILE A 31 -5.58 -3.84 19.32
CA ILE A 31 -6.01 -2.83 18.34
C ILE A 31 -4.95 -1.73 18.32
N ALA A 32 -4.24 -1.61 17.18
CA ALA A 32 -3.32 -0.52 16.92
C ALA A 32 -4.02 0.53 16.03
N ILE A 33 -4.09 1.79 16.52
CA ILE A 33 -4.63 2.92 15.77
C ILE A 33 -3.46 3.81 15.37
N SER A 34 -3.29 4.02 14.06
CA SER A 34 -2.33 4.96 13.51
C SER A 34 -3.00 5.82 12.46
N GLU A 35 -2.49 7.03 12.25
CA GLU A 35 -2.87 7.79 11.07
C GLU A 35 -2.44 7.01 9.82
N VAL A 36 -3.33 6.96 8.82
CA VAL A 36 -3.14 6.20 7.57
C VAL A 36 -1.89 6.61 6.79
N THR A 37 -1.32 7.77 7.12
CA THR A 37 -0.04 8.31 6.63
C THR A 37 1.14 7.33 6.75
N GLN A 38 1.02 6.24 7.51
CA GLN A 38 2.10 5.24 7.68
C GLN A 38 1.89 3.90 6.95
N VAL A 39 0.69 3.55 6.50
CA VAL A 39 0.45 2.24 5.84
C VAL A 39 0.40 2.38 4.32
N ALA A 40 -0.03 3.54 3.84
CA ALA A 40 0.41 4.03 2.55
C ALA A 40 1.50 5.05 2.85
N GLN A 41 2.75 4.61 3.07
CA GLN A 41 3.83 5.42 2.51
C GLN A 41 3.39 5.65 1.07
N ASP A 42 3.03 6.88 0.72
CA ASP A 42 2.67 7.24 -0.63
C ASP A 42 3.77 6.66 -1.52
N GLU A 43 3.51 5.52 -2.16
CA GLU A 43 4.53 4.75 -2.85
C GLU A 43 5.14 5.61 -3.95
N THR A 44 4.34 6.53 -4.50
CA THR A 44 4.81 7.58 -5.40
C THR A 44 5.78 8.50 -4.68
N ALA A 45 5.42 9.06 -3.52
CA ALA A 45 6.34 9.89 -2.75
C ALA A 45 7.62 9.15 -2.34
N TYR A 46 7.52 7.86 -1.98
CA TYR A 46 8.66 7.00 -1.68
C TYR A 46 9.55 6.82 -2.91
N LEU A 47 8.99 6.41 -4.05
CA LEU A 47 9.70 6.23 -5.31
C LEU A 47 10.34 7.55 -5.80
N LEU A 48 9.67 8.69 -5.57
CA LEU A 48 10.13 10.02 -5.94
C LEU A 48 11.02 10.69 -4.89
N SER A 49 11.18 10.11 -3.69
CA SER A 49 11.94 10.71 -2.59
C SER A 49 13.45 10.76 -2.88
N ASN A 50 13.97 9.78 -3.63
CA ASN A 50 15.36 9.74 -4.08
C ASN A 50 15.47 10.41 -5.46
N PRO A 51 16.24 11.51 -5.61
CA PRO A 51 16.42 12.21 -6.88
C PRO A 51 16.90 11.31 -8.04
N GLU A 52 17.86 10.42 -7.79
CA GLU A 52 18.38 9.51 -8.82
C GLU A 52 17.32 8.51 -9.28
N ASN A 53 16.55 7.96 -8.32
CA ASN A 53 15.47 7.03 -8.64
C ASN A 53 14.34 7.74 -9.40
N LYS A 54 14.00 8.97 -8.99
CA LYS A 54 13.03 9.82 -9.68
C LYS A 54 13.41 10.06 -11.13
N GLU A 55 14.65 10.51 -11.39
CA GLU A 55 15.12 10.76 -12.76
C GLU A 55 15.08 9.50 -13.62
N ARG A 56 15.54 8.36 -13.07
CA ARG A 56 15.51 7.08 -13.76
C ARG A 56 14.09 6.65 -14.11
N LEU A 57 13.14 6.79 -13.19
CA LEU A 57 11.74 6.43 -13.41
C LEU A 57 11.09 7.32 -14.47
N LEU A 58 11.31 8.64 -14.42
CA LEU A 58 10.78 9.57 -15.41
C LEU A 58 11.35 9.31 -16.80
N ALA A 59 12.65 9.03 -16.92
CA ALA A 59 13.27 8.66 -18.18
C ALA A 59 12.72 7.32 -18.74
N ALA A 60 12.45 6.34 -17.87
CA ALA A 60 11.85 5.07 -18.28
C ALA A 60 10.41 5.26 -18.80
N ILE A 61 9.61 6.11 -18.14
CA ILE A 61 8.27 6.46 -18.60
C ILE A 61 8.33 7.08 -20.00
N GLU A 62 9.23 8.04 -20.23
CA GLU A 62 9.41 8.68 -21.53
C GLU A 62 9.82 7.67 -22.63
N GLN A 63 10.69 6.71 -22.29
CA GLN A 63 11.08 5.63 -23.21
C GLN A 63 9.89 4.74 -23.58
N ILE A 64 9.03 4.39 -22.62
CA ILE A 64 7.81 3.61 -22.85
C ILE A 64 6.85 4.38 -23.76
N GLU A 65 6.58 5.65 -23.44
CA GLU A 65 5.70 6.51 -24.24
C GLU A 65 6.21 6.70 -25.69
N SER A 66 7.53 6.72 -25.85
CA SER A 66 8.19 6.81 -27.16
C SER A 66 8.41 5.44 -27.85
N ASN A 67 7.90 4.34 -27.28
CA ASN A 67 8.07 2.97 -27.75
C ASN A 67 9.54 2.54 -27.96
N ARG A 68 10.46 3.08 -27.15
CA ARG A 68 11.89 2.72 -27.11
C ARG A 68 12.10 1.60 -26.09
N LEU A 69 11.58 0.41 -26.40
CA LEU A 69 11.59 -0.76 -25.52
C LEU A 69 12.61 -1.81 -25.97
N ILE A 70 13.07 -2.63 -25.03
CA ILE A 70 13.90 -3.81 -25.30
C ILE A 70 13.10 -5.03 -24.86
N ASP A 71 12.79 -5.91 -25.80
CA ASP A 71 12.12 -7.17 -25.49
C ASP A 71 13.14 -8.18 -24.95
N ILE A 72 12.80 -8.76 -23.81
CA ILE A 72 13.65 -9.72 -23.12
C ILE A 72 12.82 -10.96 -22.82
N ASP A 73 13.35 -12.13 -23.18
CA ASP A 73 12.78 -13.42 -22.84
C ASP A 73 13.17 -13.79 -21.40
N LEU A 74 12.20 -13.72 -20.49
CA LEU A 74 12.40 -13.99 -19.06
C LEU A 74 12.76 -15.45 -18.77
N GLU A 75 12.45 -16.39 -19.66
CA GLU A 75 12.81 -17.81 -19.50
C GLU A 75 14.28 -18.10 -19.85
N LYS A 76 14.96 -17.13 -20.48
CA LYS A 76 16.36 -17.23 -20.91
C LYS A 76 17.32 -16.36 -20.10
N LEU A 77 16.82 -15.72 -19.02
CA LEU A 77 17.63 -15.00 -18.03
C LEU A 77 18.19 -15.96 -16.98
#